data_AF-A0A7Z8E1P2-F1
#
_entry.id   AF-A0A7Z8E1P2-F1
#
_cell.length_a   1.000
_cell.length_b   1.000
_cell.length_c   1.000
_cell.angle_alpha   90.00
_cell.angle_beta   90.00
_cell.angle_gamma   90.00
#
_symmetry.space_group_name_H-M   'P 1'
#
loop_
_entity.id
_entity.type
_entity.pdbx_description
1 polymer ?
#
loop_
_entity_poly.entity_id
_entity_poly.type
_entity_poly.pdbx_seq_one_letter_code
_entity_poly.pdbx_strand_id
1 'polypeptide(L)' 'MKERLFKKRLMKRYKLLLNNINLTGVYSHDYSKIDITFTPNLPKSLLESIEAFNALNGGVSEQTRLKILPIIDNPN' A
#
# COMPACT_ATOMS: atom_id res chain seq x y z
N MET A 1 -15.86 -6.98 1.40
CA MET A 1 -16.54 -6.19 2.47
C MET A 1 -15.68 -5.93 3.71
N LYS A 2 -14.90 -6.91 4.22
CA LYS A 2 -14.09 -6.77 5.45
C LYS A 2 -13.10 -5.59 5.37
N GLU A 3 -12.30 -5.54 4.31
CA GLU A 3 -11.30 -4.49 4.10
C GLU A 3 -11.93 -3.08 4.05
N ARG A 4 -13.03 -2.92 3.31
CA ARG A 4 -13.79 -1.65 3.27
C ARG A 4 -14.21 -1.17 4.66
N LEU A 5 -14.76 -2.08 5.48
CA LEU A 5 -15.17 -1.75 6.85
C LEU A 5 -13.96 -1.42 7.74
N PHE A 6 -12.86 -2.13 7.55
CA PHE A 6 -11.61 -1.88 8.27
C PHE A 6 -11.03 -0.50 7.90
N LYS A 7 -10.92 -0.20 6.60
CA LYS A 7 -10.51 1.12 6.08
C LYS A 7 -11.38 2.24 6.64
N LYS A 8 -12.72 2.08 6.65
CA LYS A 8 -13.64 3.05 7.24
C LYS A 8 -13.37 3.31 8.73
N ARG A 9 -13.18 2.25 9.52
CA ARG A 9 -12.88 2.37 10.96
C ARG A 9 -11.50 2.97 11.21
N LEU A 10 -10.51 2.66 10.38
CA LEU A 10 -9.16 3.21 10.47
C LEU A 10 -9.15 4.71 10.13
N MET A 11 -9.81 5.10 9.04
CA MET A 11 -9.96 6.51 8.66
C MET A 11 -10.65 7.35 9.74
N LYS A 12 -11.69 6.80 10.41
CA LYS A 12 -12.34 7.48 11.55
C LYS A 12 -11.38 7.74 12.71
N ARG A 13 -10.46 6.80 12.98
CA ARG A 13 -9.45 6.95 14.03
C ARG A 13 -8.40 8.00 13.65
N TYR A 14 -7.91 7.99 12.41
CA TYR A 14 -7.00 9.02 11.93
C TYR A 14 -7.63 10.41 11.96
N LYS A 15 -8.91 10.55 11.58
CA LYS A 15 -9.63 11.83 11.71
C LYS A 15 -9.59 12.37 13.15
N LEU A 16 -9.87 11.52 14.15
CA LEU A 16 -9.84 11.94 15.55
C LEU A 16 -8.42 12.32 16.00
N LEU A 17 -7.43 11.51 15.62
CA LEU A 17 -6.02 11.73 15.98
C LEU A 17 -5.49 13.04 15.38
N LEU A 18 -5.69 13.26 14.08
CA LEU A 18 -5.25 14.48 13.40
C LEU A 18 -6.01 15.71 13.92
N ASN A 19 -7.31 15.59 14.21
CA ASN A 19 -8.05 16.69 14.83
C ASN A 19 -7.44 17.06 16.18
N ASN A 20 -7.03 16.10 17.01
CA ASN A 20 -6.39 16.39 18.30
C ASN A 20 -5.00 17.03 18.13
N ILE A 21 -4.19 16.56 17.18
CA ILE A 21 -2.89 17.18 16.86
C ILE A 21 -3.09 18.63 16.36
N ASN A 22 -4.09 18.87 15.51
CA ASN A 22 -4.34 20.20 14.97
C ASN A 22 -4.76 21.22 16.06
N LEU A 23 -5.23 20.76 17.23
CA LEU A 23 -5.51 21.64 18.37
C LEU A 23 -4.24 22.18 19.05
N THR A 24 -3.11 21.47 18.96
CA THR A 24 -1.84 21.91 19.58
C THR A 24 -1.08 22.92 18.72
N GLY A 25 -1.59 23.25 17.53
CA GLY A 25 -1.27 24.47 16.79
C GLY A 25 0.06 24.50 16.02
N VAL A 26 0.83 23.42 16.02
CA VAL A 26 2.14 23.41 15.31
C VAL A 26 1.96 23.17 13.81
N TYR A 27 1.02 22.31 13.41
CA TYR A 27 0.76 21.97 12.01
C TYR A 27 -0.71 21.64 11.78
N SER A 28 -1.23 21.98 10.59
CA SER A 28 -2.57 21.59 10.13
C SER A 28 -2.48 20.37 9.22
N HIS A 29 -2.89 19.23 9.73
CA HIS A 29 -2.94 17.97 8.98
C HIS A 29 -4.35 17.67 8.49
N ASP A 30 -4.46 17.25 7.22
CA ASP A 30 -5.72 16.80 6.62
C ASP A 30 -5.74 15.27 6.52
N TYR A 31 -6.70 14.64 7.19
CA TYR A 31 -6.88 13.19 7.19
C TYR A 31 -7.31 12.66 5.83
N SER A 32 -7.86 13.50 4.95
CA SER A 32 -8.31 13.09 3.61
C SER A 32 -7.16 12.67 2.70
N LYS A 33 -5.94 13.12 3.00
CA LYS A 33 -4.71 12.83 2.26
C LYS A 33 -4.07 11.48 2.61
N ILE A 34 -4.65 10.74 3.57
CA ILE A 34 -4.11 9.46 4.02
C ILE A 34 -4.55 8.35 3.06
N ASP A 35 -3.59 7.80 2.32
CA ASP A 35 -3.79 6.59 1.54
C ASP A 35 -3.38 5.34 2.32
N ILE A 36 -4.35 4.42 2.43
CA ILE A 36 -4.19 3.15 3.15
C ILE A 36 -4.19 2.01 2.14
N THR A 37 -3.08 1.28 2.09
CA THR A 37 -2.86 0.10 1.27
C THR A 37 -2.81 -1.13 2.16
N PHE A 38 -3.68 -2.12 1.90
CA PHE A 38 -3.68 -3.39 2.62
C PHE A 38 -2.86 -4.43 1.85
N THR A 39 -1.89 -5.03 2.53
CA THR A 39 -1.11 -6.14 1.97
C THR A 39 -1.70 -7.46 2.47
N PRO A 40 -2.22 -8.33 1.58
CA PRO A 40 -2.75 -9.62 1.99
C PRO A 40 -1.62 -10.52 2.50
N ASN A 41 -1.86 -11.21 3.61
CA ASN A 41 -0.95 -12.23 4.14
C ASN A 41 -1.19 -13.59 3.46
N LEU A 42 -1.13 -13.62 2.13
CA LEU A 42 -1.20 -14.85 1.35
C LEU A 42 0.21 -15.44 1.23
N PRO A 43 0.37 -16.77 1.30
CA PRO A 43 1.67 -17.39 1.03
C PRO A 43 2.07 -17.07 -0.41
N LYS A 44 3.17 -16.34 -0.58
CA LYS A 44 3.71 -16.00 -1.90
C LYS A 44 4.83 -16.98 -2.24
N SER A 45 4.70 -17.69 -3.35
CA SER A 45 5.80 -18.51 -3.88
C SER A 45 6.81 -17.63 -4.60
N LEU A 46 8.06 -17.67 -4.16
CA LEU A 46 9.15 -16.94 -4.82
C LEU A 46 9.43 -17.49 -6.22
N LEU A 47 9.33 -18.81 -6.42
CA LEU A 47 9.49 -19.43 -7.74
C LEU A 47 8.44 -18.94 -8.74
N GLU A 48 7.17 -18.91 -8.32
CA GLU A 48 6.07 -18.42 -9.16
C GLU A 48 6.28 -16.95 -9.57
N SER A 49 6.79 -16.13 -8.65
CA SER A 49 7.11 -14.73 -8.95
C SER A 49 8.27 -14.56 -9.93
N ILE A 50 9.28 -15.43 -9.88
CA ILE A 50 10.41 -15.43 -10.83
C ILE A 50 9.95 -15.91 -12.21
N GLU A 51 9.13 -16.96 -12.28
CA GLU A 51 8.54 -17.44 -13.53
C GLU A 51 7.69 -16.35 -14.19
N ALA A 52 6.83 -15.68 -13.42
CA ALA A 52 6.03 -14.55 -13.89
C ALA A 52 6.90 -13.36 -14.36
N PHE A 53 7.98 -13.05 -13.63
CA PHE A 53 8.94 -12.01 -14.00
C PHE A 53 9.56 -12.27 -15.38
N ASN A 54 10.02 -13.51 -15.61
CA ASN A 54 10.63 -13.91 -16.88
C ASN A 54 9.62 -13.96 -18.03
N ALA A 55 8.40 -14.44 -17.77
CA ALA A 55 7.33 -14.53 -18.76
C ALA A 55 6.91 -13.16 -19.31
N LEU A 56 7.05 -12.10 -18.52
CA LEU A 56 6.69 -10.73 -18.91
C LEU A 56 7.83 -9.97 -19.62
N ASN A 57 8.93 -10.64 -19.94
CA ASN A 57 10.06 -10.02 -20.64
C ASN A 57 9.66 -9.51 -22.04
N GLY A 58 9.99 -8.25 -22.34
CA GLY A 58 9.68 -7.60 -23.61
C GLY A 58 8.22 -7.13 -23.78
N GLY A 59 7.30 -7.47 -22.86
CA GLY A 59 5.89 -7.09 -22.94
C GLY A 59 5.48 -5.89 -22.07
N VAL A 60 6.22 -5.61 -20.99
CA VAL A 60 5.93 -4.52 -20.05
C VAL A 60 7.22 -3.81 -19.63
N SER A 61 7.10 -2.63 -19.02
CA SER A 61 8.26 -1.89 -18.51
C SER A 61 9.00 -2.67 -17.43
N GLU A 62 10.31 -2.47 -17.33
CA GLU A 62 11.15 -3.14 -16.33
C GLU A 62 10.66 -2.89 -14.90
N GLN A 63 10.27 -1.66 -14.59
CA GLN A 63 9.68 -1.28 -13.29
C GLN A 63 8.43 -2.11 -12.96
N THR A 64 7.59 -2.42 -13.95
CA THR A 64 6.38 -3.23 -13.75
C THR A 64 6.73 -4.68 -13.49
N ARG A 65 7.75 -5.22 -14.15
CA ARG A 65 8.23 -6.59 -13.90
C ARG A 65 8.81 -6.71 -12.49
N LEU A 66 9.68 -5.78 -12.10
CA LEU A 66 10.32 -5.78 -10.78
C LEU A 66 9.29 -5.70 -9.64
N LYS A 67 8.17 -5.02 -9.84
CA LYS A 67 7.02 -4.93 -8.90
C LYS A 67 6.40 -6.29 -8.54
N ILE A 68 6.62 -7.33 -9.35
CA ILE A 68 6.06 -8.67 -9.15
C ILE A 68 6.91 -9.47 -8.15
N LEU A 69 8.20 -9.15 -8.07
CA LEU A 69 9.10 -9.85 -7.16
C LEU A 69 8.80 -9.39 -5.72
N PRO A 70 8.47 -10.33 -4.80
CA PRO A 70 8.10 -9.98 -3.43
C PRO A 70 9.27 -9.42 -2.61
N ILE A 71 10.50 -9.47 -3.14
CA ILE A 71 11.71 -8.97 -2.51
C ILE A 71 11.89 -7.46 -2.77
N ILE A 72 11.21 -6.90 -3.77
CA ILE A 72 11.41 -5.52 -4.21
C ILE A 72 10.16 -4.70 -3.89
N ASP A 73 10.25 -3.86 -2.84
CA ASP A 73 9.13 -3.03 -2.41
C ASP A 73 8.92 -1.80 -3.29
N ASN A 74 9.99 -1.19 -3.80
CA ASN A 74 9.91 0.02 -4.62
C ASN A 74 10.87 -0.06 -5.83
N PRO A 75 10.37 -0.42 -7.01
CA PRO A 75 11.17 -0.48 -8.24
C PRO A 75 11.11 0.81 -9.08
N ASN A 76 10.64 1.91 -8.49
CA ASN A 76 10.63 3.22 -9.16
C ASN A 76 12.01 3.87 -9.12
#